data_AF-A0A2I0WSH1-F1
#
_entry.id   AF-A0A2I0WSH1-F1
#
_cell.length_a   1.000
_cell.length_b   1.000
_cell.length_c   1.000
_cell.angle_alpha   90.00
_cell.angle_beta   90.00
_cell.angle_gamma   90.00
#
_symmetry.space_group_name_H-M   'P 1'
#
loop_
_entity.id
_entity.type
_entity.pdbx_description
1 polymer ?
#
loop_
_entity_poly.entity_id
_entity_poly.type
_entity_poly.pdbx_seq_one_letter_code
_entity_poly.pdbx_strand_id
1 'polypeptide(L)'
;MQETFLRLVQGSKTVMQYEAEFTALARYAPQLVSTSAERCYKFLRGLRDTLSQPLISLCITDFSELVERARLIENDLMATQQWSL
;
A
#
# COMPACT_ATOMS: atom_id res chain seq x y z
N MET A 1 14.15 12.22 4.87
CA MET A 1 12.77 12.18 4.34
C MET A 1 12.68 11.40 3.03
N GLN A 2 13.39 11.80 1.96
CA GLN A 2 13.34 11.07 0.68
C GLN A 2 13.90 9.63 0.77
N GLU A 3 15.04 9.41 1.43
CA GLU A 3 15.59 8.06 1.65
C GLU A 3 14.67 7.19 2.53
N THR A 4 14.00 7.83 3.52
CA THR A 4 12.99 7.19 4.36
C THR A 4 11.81 6.70 3.52
N PHE A 5 11.32 7.53 2.60
CA PHE A 5 10.24 7.16 1.67
C PHE A 5 10.66 6.04 0.71
N LEU A 6 11.92 6.02 0.26
CA LEU A 6 12.43 4.94 -0.59
C LEU A 6 12.43 3.59 0.11
N ARG A 7 12.76 3.54 1.41
CA ARG A 7 12.76 2.32 2.22
C ARG A 7 11.43 2.02 2.90
N LEU A 8 10.41 2.85 2.69
CA LEU A 8 9.12 2.68 3.33
C LEU A 8 8.46 1.38 2.87
N VAL A 9 8.08 0.56 3.85
CA VAL A 9 7.33 -0.69 3.69
C VAL A 9 6.22 -0.75 4.74
N GLN A 10 5.17 -1.52 4.47
CA GLN A 10 4.03 -1.71 5.36
C GLN A 10 4.47 -2.33 6.69
N GLY A 11 5.30 -3.38 6.65
CA GLY A 11 5.72 -4.10 7.85
C GLY A 11 4.51 -4.65 8.62
N SER A 12 4.44 -4.39 9.92
CA SER A 12 3.32 -4.78 10.78
C SER A 12 2.14 -3.80 10.80
N LYS A 13 2.21 -2.71 10.02
CA LYS A 13 1.16 -1.69 9.99
C LYS A 13 -0.05 -2.20 9.22
N THR A 14 -1.23 -1.72 9.61
CA THR A 14 -2.42 -1.87 8.76
C THR A 14 -2.22 -1.09 7.47
N VAL A 15 -2.97 -1.43 6.42
CA VAL A 15 -2.97 -0.70 5.14
C VAL A 15 -3.25 0.79 5.37
N MET A 16 -4.17 1.12 6.28
CA MET A 16 -4.51 2.52 6.59
C MET A 16 -3.36 3.26 7.30
N GLN A 17 -2.67 2.61 8.24
CA GLN A 17 -1.51 3.21 8.91
C GLN A 17 -0.35 3.41 7.93
N TYR A 18 -0.12 2.43 7.06
CA TYR A 18 0.88 2.52 6.01
C TYR A 18 0.57 3.61 4.99
N GLU A 19 -0.69 3.74 4.54
CA GLU A 19 -1.13 4.81 3.65
C GLU A 19 -0.91 6.19 4.27
N ALA A 20 -1.28 6.39 5.53
CA ALA A 20 -1.08 7.67 6.19
C ALA A 20 0.40 8.09 6.24
N GLU A 21 1.30 7.15 6.58
CA GLU A 21 2.74 7.39 6.59
C GLU A 21 3.29 7.63 5.18
N PHE A 22 2.84 6.83 4.20
CA PHE A 22 3.19 6.99 2.79
C PHE A 22 2.82 8.38 2.28
N THR A 23 1.59 8.82 2.54
CA THR A 23 1.08 10.13 2.13
C THR A 23 1.82 11.26 2.82
N ALA A 24 2.15 11.12 4.11
CA ALA A 24 2.95 12.09 4.84
C ALA A 24 4.37 12.25 4.27
N LEU A 25 5.05 11.14 3.95
CA LEU A 25 6.41 11.12 3.42
C LEU A 25 6.50 11.52 1.94
N ALA A 26 5.48 11.18 1.14
CA ALA A 26 5.40 11.55 -0.28
C ALA A 26 5.49 13.07 -0.52
N ARG A 27 5.03 13.89 0.43
CA ARG A 27 5.14 15.37 0.37
C ARG A 27 6.58 15.85 0.28
N TYR A 28 7.54 15.06 0.75
CA TYR A 28 8.97 15.39 0.74
C TYR A 28 9.72 14.76 -0.45
N ALA A 29 9.03 13.99 -1.29
CA ALA A 29 9.60 13.37 -2.48
C ALA A 29 8.58 13.32 -3.63
N PRO A 30 7.98 14.46 -4.04
CA PRO A 30 6.95 14.49 -5.07
C PRO A 30 7.43 13.93 -6.41
N GLN A 31 8.73 14.02 -6.70
CA GLN A 31 9.35 13.47 -7.91
C GLN A 31 9.38 11.94 -7.97
N LEU A 32 9.13 11.25 -6.85
CA LEU A 32 9.08 9.78 -6.81
C LEU A 32 7.67 9.23 -7.00
N VAL A 33 6.65 10.09 -6.96
CA VAL A 33 5.22 9.75 -7.06
C VAL A 33 4.44 10.85 -7.77
N SER A 34 5.03 11.40 -8.84
CA SER A 34 4.51 12.53 -9.61
C SER A 34 3.18 12.24 -10.29
N THR A 35 2.97 10.98 -10.66
CA THR A 35 1.71 10.50 -11.26
C THR A 35 1.01 9.51 -10.34
N SER A 36 -0.31 9.37 -10.52
CA SER A 36 -1.08 8.34 -9.79
C SER A 36 -0.52 6.94 -10.03
N ALA A 37 -0.08 6.62 -11.26
CA ALA A 37 0.50 5.33 -11.59
C ALA A 37 1.84 5.07 -10.85
N GLU A 38 2.74 6.06 -10.80
CA GLU A 38 3.99 5.96 -10.03
C GLU A 38 3.71 5.81 -8.54
N ARG A 39 2.71 6.54 -8.04
CA ARG A 39 2.25 6.44 -6.65
C ARG A 39 1.72 5.04 -6.34
N CYS A 40 0.90 4.48 -7.21
CA CYS A 40 0.38 3.11 -7.12
C CYS A 40 1.52 2.10 -7.12
N TYR A 41 2.44 2.21 -8.07
CA TYR A 41 3.59 1.31 -8.18
C TYR A 41 4.45 1.35 -6.91
N LYS A 42 4.76 2.54 -6.40
CA LYS A 42 5.57 2.70 -5.19
C LYS A 42 4.86 2.15 -3.96
N PHE A 43 3.55 2.37 -3.84
CA PHE A 43 2.74 1.85 -2.73
C PHE A 43 2.66 0.33 -2.76
N LEU A 44 2.34 -0.27 -3.92
CA LEU A 44 2.31 -1.71 -4.15
C LEU A 44 3.63 -2.38 -3.76
N ARG A 45 4.77 -1.77 -4.14
CA ARG A 45 6.12 -2.30 -3.84
C ARG A 45 6.46 -2.32 -2.34
N GLY A 46 5.79 -1.52 -1.53
CA GLY A 46 5.98 -1.53 -0.08
C GLY A 46 4.89 -2.29 0.69
N LEU A 47 3.83 -2.77 0.04
CA LEU A 47 2.83 -3.64 0.67
C LEU A 47 3.43 -5.02 0.97
N ARG A 48 2.86 -5.71 1.97
CA ARG A 48 3.15 -7.12 2.24
C ARG A 48 2.75 -7.98 1.04
N ASP A 49 3.51 -9.04 0.78
CA ASP A 49 3.28 -9.95 -0.35
C ASP A 49 1.87 -10.56 -0.36
N THR A 50 1.33 -10.86 0.83
CA THR A 50 -0.04 -11.38 0.99
C THR A 50 -1.12 -10.42 0.49
N LEU A 51 -0.83 -9.11 0.46
CA LEU A 51 -1.74 -8.09 -0.06
C LEU A 51 -1.37 -7.67 -1.48
N SER A 52 -0.08 -7.60 -1.82
CA SER A 52 0.39 -7.09 -3.11
C SER A 52 0.14 -8.08 -4.26
N GLN A 53 0.32 -9.38 -4.05
CA GLN A 53 0.14 -10.41 -5.09
C GLN A 53 -1.22 -10.34 -5.80
N PRO A 54 -2.38 -10.34 -5.09
CA PRO A 54 -3.68 -10.25 -5.75
C PRO A 54 -3.94 -8.90 -6.44
N LEU A 55 -3.24 -7.83 -6.04
CA LEU A 55 -3.41 -6.50 -6.61
C LEU A 55 -2.59 -6.28 -7.89
N ILE A 56 -1.45 -6.96 -8.03
CA ILE A 56 -0.59 -6.87 -9.23
C ILE A 56 -1.38 -7.23 -10.50
N SER A 57 -2.22 -8.26 -10.45
CA SER A 57 -3.02 -8.71 -11.60
C SER A 57 -4.13 -7.73 -12.00
N LEU A 58 -4.48 -6.78 -11.15
CA LEU A 58 -5.58 -5.83 -11.40
C LEU A 58 -5.10 -4.57 -12.13
N CYS A 59 -3.79 -4.35 -12.27
CA CYS A 59 -3.22 -3.20 -12.98
C CYS A 59 -3.83 -1.84 -12.59
N ILE A 60 -4.11 -1.64 -11.30
CA ILE A 60 -4.79 -0.45 -10.79
C ILE A 60 -3.84 0.76 -10.89
N THR A 61 -4.31 1.82 -11.54
CA THR A 61 -3.56 3.08 -11.71
C THR A 61 -4.12 4.25 -10.91
N ASP A 62 -5.26 4.07 -10.24
CA ASP A 62 -5.82 5.03 -9.30
C ASP A 62 -5.38 4.69 -7.86
N PHE A 63 -4.79 5.67 -7.18
CA PHE A 63 -4.23 5.45 -5.84
C PHE A 63 -5.31 5.15 -4.79
N SER A 64 -6.47 5.81 -4.88
CA SER A 64 -7.55 5.61 -3.92
C SER A 64 -8.17 4.22 -4.07
N GLU A 65 -8.40 3.78 -5.30
CA GLU A 65 -8.88 2.43 -5.60
C GLU A 65 -7.90 1.37 -5.09
N LEU A 66 -6.59 1.56 -5.33
CA LEU A 66 -5.57 0.62 -4.86
C LEU A 66 -5.57 0.47 -3.34
N VAL A 67 -5.65 1.59 -2.61
CA VAL A 67 -5.70 1.59 -1.14
C VAL A 67 -6.95 0.87 -0.65
N GLU A 68 -8.11 1.15 -1.24
CA GLU A 68 -9.36 0.51 -0.83
C GLU A 68 -9.35 -1.00 -1.08
N ARG A 69 -8.85 -1.45 -2.25
CA ARG A 69 -8.72 -2.89 -2.52
C ARG A 69 -7.73 -3.57 -1.57
N ALA A 70 -6.60 -2.93 -1.27
CA ALA A 70 -5.65 -3.45 -0.28
C ALA A 70 -6.29 -3.59 1.10
N ARG A 71 -7.10 -2.61 1.53
CA ARG A 71 -7.83 -2.62 2.80
C ARG A 71 -8.87 -3.75 2.86
N LEU A 72 -9.62 -3.97 1.78
CA LEU A 72 -10.61 -5.04 1.71
C LEU A 72 -9.96 -6.42 1.84
N ILE A 73 -8.83 -6.64 1.16
CA ILE A 73 -8.06 -7.89 1.25
C ILE A 73 -7.49 -8.07 2.66
N GLU A 74 -6.95 -7.01 3.28
CA GLU A 74 -6.46 -7.09 4.65
C GLU A 74 -7.57 -7.49 5.64
N ASN A 75 -8.77 -6.92 5.50
CA ASN A 75 -9.92 -7.29 6.33
C ASN A 75 -10.36 -8.74 6.12
N ASP A 76 -10.38 -9.23 4.87
CA ASP A 76 -10.75 -10.60 4.54
C ASP A 76 -9.77 -11.63 5.11
N LEU A 77 -8.47 -11.33 5.04
CA LEU A 77 -7.42 -12.15 5.66
C LEU A 77 -7.54 -12.18 7.19
N MET A 78 -7.81 -11.02 7.82
CA MET A 78 -8.03 -10.95 9.26
C MET A 78 -9.29 -11.72 9.69
N ALA A 79 -10.37 -11.63 8.92
CA ALA A 79 -11.57 -12.40 9.15
C ALA A 79 -11.29 -13.91 9.01
N THR A 80 -10.62 -14.34 7.96
CA THR A 80 -10.31 -15.77 7.74
C THR A 80 -9.46 -16.37 8.87
N GLN A 81 -8.50 -15.61 9.40
CA GLN A 81 -7.69 -15.99 10.58
C GLN A 81 -8.52 -16.09 11.87
N GLN A 82 -9.57 -15.28 12.00
CA GLN A 82 -10.43 -15.26 13.19
C GLN A 82 -11.41 -16.44 13.25
N TRP A 83 -11.76 -17.04 12.11
CA TRP A 83 -12.67 -18.20 12.03
C TRP A 83 -11.93 -19.55 12.06
N SER A 84 -10.60 -19.54 12.18
CA SER A 84 -9.77 -20.75 12.32
C SER A 84 -9.33 -21.02 13.77
N LEU A 85 -10.00 -20.41 14.75
CA LEU A 85 -9.86 -20.65 16.20
C LEU A 85 -11.15 -21.23 16.80
#